data_AF-A0A938ZM68-F1
#
_entry.id   AF-A0A938ZM68-F1
#
_cell.length_a   1.000
_cell.length_b   1.000
_cell.length_c   1.000
_cell.angle_alpha   90.00
_cell.angle_beta   90.00
_cell.angle_gamma   90.00
#
_symmetry.space_group_name_H-M   'P 1'
#
loop_
_entity.id
_entity.type
_entity.pdbx_description
1 polymer ?
#
loop_
_entity_poly.entity_id
_entity_poly.type
_entity_poly.pdbx_seq_one_letter_code
_entity_poly.pdbx_strand_id
1 'polypeptide(L)'
;MKFFVPAAKDDIKAEQVYSAFARSVKAPITEKRIWKLQWRDREIDMECEVGKPLPSSYQTGKELVMAIFECENLYKICTLTRGGVKGEPILVGKNSVSSATYFSDNVNN
;
A
#
# COMPACT_ATOMS: atom_id res chain seq x y z
N MET A 1 -4.01 10.02 9.69
CA MET A 1 -2.86 10.37 8.81
C MET A 1 -3.37 10.98 7.52
N LYS A 2 -2.89 12.14 7.08
CA LYS A 2 -3.25 12.70 5.75
C LYS A 2 -2.73 11.78 4.65
N PHE A 3 -3.49 11.62 3.55
CA PHE A 3 -3.04 10.88 2.38
C PHE A 3 -1.73 11.45 1.81
N PHE A 4 -0.81 10.56 1.46
CA PHE A 4 0.41 10.88 0.74
C PHE A 4 0.91 9.64 -0.03
N VAL A 5 1.79 9.87 -1.00
CA VAL A 5 2.60 8.83 -1.64
C VAL A 5 4.07 9.22 -1.47
N PRO A 6 4.97 8.31 -1.06
CA PRO A 6 6.38 8.63 -0.87
C PRO A 6 7.00 9.26 -2.12
N ALA A 7 7.90 10.23 -1.92
CA ALA A 7 8.56 11.00 -2.97
C ALA A 7 7.64 11.87 -3.87
N ALA A 8 6.32 11.90 -3.65
CA ALA A 8 5.46 12.93 -4.22
C ALA A 8 5.71 14.28 -3.51
N LYS A 9 5.83 15.36 -4.29
CA LYS A 9 6.15 16.70 -3.77
C LYS A 9 4.92 17.49 -3.32
N ASP A 10 3.74 17.07 -3.78
CA ASP A 10 2.45 17.71 -3.53
C ASP A 10 1.31 16.70 -3.70
N ASP A 11 0.11 17.11 -3.29
CA ASP A 11 -1.09 16.25 -3.31
C ASP A 11 -1.49 15.85 -4.75
N ILE A 12 -1.31 16.74 -5.74
CA ILE A 12 -1.61 16.44 -7.15
C ILE A 12 -0.70 15.32 -7.65
N LYS A 13 0.59 15.39 -7.33
CA LYS A 13 1.57 14.38 -7.72
C LYS A 13 1.32 13.07 -6.99
N ALA A 14 0.90 13.11 -5.73
CA ALA A 14 0.54 11.92 -4.97
C ALA A 14 -0.61 11.16 -5.65
N GLU A 15 -1.67 11.87 -6.06
CA GLU A 15 -2.80 11.27 -6.79
C GLU A 15 -2.40 10.68 -8.15
N GLN A 16 -1.55 11.39 -8.91
CA GLN A 16 -1.04 10.89 -10.19
C GLN A 16 -0.24 9.60 -10.01
N VAL A 17 0.65 9.55 -9.01
CA VAL A 17 1.47 8.37 -8.74
C VAL A 17 0.59 7.22 -8.25
N TYR A 18 -0.32 7.47 -7.30
CA TYR A 18 -1.26 6.47 -6.80
C TYR A 18 -2.08 5.84 -7.94
N SER A 19 -2.63 6.69 -8.82
CA SER A 19 -3.39 6.25 -9.99
C SER A 19 -2.56 5.43 -10.98
N ALA A 20 -1.29 5.77 -11.18
CA ALA A 20 -0.38 5.01 -12.04
C ALA A 20 -0.11 3.61 -11.47
N PHE A 21 0.13 3.50 -10.16
CA PHE A 21 0.25 2.21 -9.48
C PHE A 21 -1.04 1.39 -9.61
N ALA A 22 -2.20 1.99 -9.32
CA ALA A 22 -3.49 1.32 -9.41
C ALA A 22 -3.72 0.70 -10.79
N ARG A 23 -3.41 1.46 -11.86
CA ARG A 23 -3.50 0.98 -13.24
C ARG A 23 -2.51 -0.15 -13.51
N SER A 24 -1.26 0.01 -13.11
CA SER A 24 -0.19 -0.99 -13.29
C SER A 24 -0.58 -2.34 -12.70
N VAL A 25 -1.07 -2.34 -11.45
CA VAL A 25 -1.43 -3.57 -10.74
C VAL A 25 -2.88 -3.98 -10.93
N LYS A 26 -3.65 -3.30 -11.79
CA LYS A 26 -5.09 -3.54 -11.99
C LYS A 26 -5.86 -3.58 -10.66
N ALA A 27 -5.70 -2.53 -9.84
CA ALA A 27 -6.41 -2.34 -8.60
C ALA A 27 -7.48 -1.24 -8.75
N PRO A 28 -8.62 -1.36 -8.04
CA PRO A 28 -9.62 -0.30 -8.02
C PRO A 28 -9.11 0.92 -7.25
N ILE A 29 -9.61 2.09 -7.63
CA ILE A 29 -9.39 3.37 -6.93
C ILE A 29 -10.70 3.70 -6.18
N THR A 30 -10.63 3.78 -4.85
CA THR A 30 -11.77 4.02 -3.92
C THR A 30 -11.72 5.39 -3.21
N GLU A 31 -12.72 5.78 -2.43
CA GLU A 31 -12.60 6.84 -1.39
C GLU A 31 -11.44 6.56 -0.40
N LYS A 32 -11.54 5.38 0.21
CA LYS A 32 -10.76 4.99 1.38
C LYS A 32 -9.41 4.39 0.97
N ARG A 33 -8.34 5.12 1.25
CA ARG A 33 -6.94 4.74 0.96
C ARG A 33 -6.32 4.05 2.16
N ILE A 34 -5.68 2.90 1.98
CA ILE A 34 -5.01 2.17 3.07
C ILE A 34 -3.66 2.85 3.38
N TRP A 35 -3.45 3.18 4.64
CA TRP A 35 -2.18 3.68 5.16
C TRP A 35 -1.32 2.56 5.75
N LYS A 36 -1.94 1.66 6.53
CA LYS A 36 -1.28 0.56 7.22
C LYS A 36 -2.02 -0.75 6.99
N LEU A 37 -1.28 -1.83 6.80
CA LEU A 37 -1.81 -3.18 6.72
C LEU A 37 -1.11 -4.07 7.75
N GLN A 38 -1.90 -4.89 8.43
CA GLN A 38 -1.43 -5.93 9.35
C GLN A 38 -1.99 -7.26 8.88
N TRP A 39 -1.19 -8.33 8.93
CA TRP A 39 -1.60 -9.67 8.55
C TRP A 39 -0.73 -10.73 9.23
N ARG A 40 -1.09 -12.01 9.05
CA ARG A 40 -0.28 -13.13 9.50
C ARG A 40 0.29 -13.93 8.31
N ASP A 41 1.59 -14.18 8.33
CA ASP A 41 2.29 -14.99 7.33
C ASP A 41 3.17 -16.04 8.03
N ARG A 42 2.93 -17.33 7.77
CA ARG A 42 3.62 -18.47 8.43
C ARG A 42 3.71 -18.31 9.95
N GLU A 43 2.58 -18.01 10.58
CA GLU A 43 2.43 -17.78 12.02
C GLU A 43 3.09 -16.52 12.58
N ILE A 44 3.78 -15.73 11.75
CA ILE A 44 4.42 -14.47 12.14
C ILE A 44 3.48 -13.31 11.85
N ASP A 45 3.28 -12.44 12.84
CA ASP A 45 2.54 -11.20 12.66
C ASP A 45 3.39 -10.21 11.86
N MET A 46 2.84 -9.74 10.76
CA MET A 46 3.46 -8.84 9.81
C MET A 46 2.71 -7.51 9.80
N GLU A 47 3.44 -6.44 9.54
CA GLU A 47 2.85 -5.14 9.27
C GLU A 47 3.65 -4.34 8.25
N CYS A 48 2.96 -3.42 7.57
CA CYS A 48 3.61 -2.42 6.74
C CYS A 48 2.80 -1.12 6.70
N GLU A 49 3.50 -0.02 6.49
CA GLU A 49 2.93 1.32 6.39
C GLU A 49 3.45 2.02 5.14
N VAL A 50 2.59 2.78 4.47
CA VAL A 50 3.01 3.66 3.37
C VAL A 50 4.12 4.59 3.89
N GLY A 51 5.22 4.68 3.14
CA GLY A 51 6.40 5.46 3.52
C GLY A 51 7.41 4.77 4.42
N LYS A 52 7.16 3.51 4.86
CA LYS A 52 8.13 2.69 5.58
C LYS A 52 8.59 1.49 4.74
N PRO A 53 9.77 0.91 5.04
CA PRO A 53 10.18 -0.35 4.44
C PRO A 53 9.23 -1.50 4.80
N LEU A 54 9.14 -2.50 3.92
CA LEU A 54 8.49 -3.77 4.23
C LEU A 54 9.27 -4.58 5.29
N PRO A 55 8.64 -5.57 5.93
CA PRO A 55 9.34 -6.57 6.73
C PRO A 55 10.48 -7.22 5.95
N SER A 56 11.62 -7.43 6.62
CA SER A 56 12.85 -7.95 5.99
C SER A 56 12.68 -9.34 5.34
N SER A 57 11.68 -10.11 5.78
CA SER A 57 11.27 -11.39 5.19
C SER A 57 10.93 -11.31 3.69
N TYR A 58 10.50 -10.14 3.19
CA TYR A 58 10.20 -9.92 1.78
C TYR A 58 11.42 -9.60 0.90
N GLN A 59 12.60 -9.44 1.51
CA GLN A 59 13.88 -9.20 0.82
C GLN A 59 13.85 -8.03 -0.18
N THR A 60 13.02 -7.01 0.08
CA THR A 60 12.92 -5.78 -0.72
C THR A 60 13.95 -4.72 -0.32
N GLY A 61 14.91 -5.09 0.54
CA GLY A 61 15.91 -4.16 1.06
C GLY A 61 15.29 -3.01 1.84
N LYS A 62 15.61 -1.77 1.43
CA LYS A 62 15.10 -0.54 2.06
C LYS A 62 14.01 0.16 1.22
N GLU A 63 13.43 -0.54 0.25
CA GLU A 63 12.34 0.04 -0.54
C GLU A 63 11.13 0.36 0.32
N LEU A 64 10.59 1.55 0.12
CA LEU A 64 9.40 2.01 0.82
C LEU A 64 8.15 1.44 0.17
N VAL A 65 7.15 1.16 1.01
CA VAL A 65 5.78 0.94 0.54
C VAL A 65 5.26 2.24 -0.05
N MET A 66 4.96 2.20 -1.35
CA MET A 66 4.47 3.35 -2.12
C MET A 66 2.96 3.47 -2.03
N ALA A 67 2.24 2.35 -2.10
CA ALA A 67 0.79 2.28 -2.04
C ALA A 67 0.32 0.90 -1.59
N ILE A 68 -0.84 0.84 -0.94
CA ILE A 68 -1.53 -0.39 -0.60
C ILE A 68 -2.95 -0.29 -1.19
N PHE A 69 -3.34 -1.30 -1.96
CA PHE A 69 -4.66 -1.38 -2.57
C PHE A 69 -5.46 -2.52 -2.00
N GLU A 70 -6.74 -2.26 -1.74
CA GLU A 70 -7.72 -3.29 -1.47
C GLU A 70 -8.32 -3.79 -2.77
N CYS A 71 -8.29 -5.11 -2.98
CA CYS A 71 -9.05 -5.80 -4.01
C CYS A 71 -10.11 -6.69 -3.32
N GLU A 72 -10.88 -7.43 -4.12
CA GLU A 72 -11.98 -8.26 -3.62
C GLU A 72 -11.53 -9.20 -2.49
N ASN A 73 -10.57 -10.09 -2.78
CA ASN A 73 -10.11 -11.15 -1.85
C ASN A 73 -8.66 -10.98 -1.36
N LEU A 74 -8.00 -9.88 -1.72
CA LEU A 74 -6.60 -9.64 -1.36
C LEU A 74 -6.26 -8.15 -1.27
N TYR A 75 -5.13 -7.85 -0.64
CA TYR A 75 -4.44 -6.57 -0.71
C TYR A 75 -3.23 -6.67 -1.64
N LYS A 76 -2.93 -5.58 -2.34
CA LYS A 76 -1.73 -5.42 -3.17
C LYS A 76 -0.84 -4.36 -2.54
N ILE A 77 0.32 -4.76 -2.05
CA ILE A 77 1.33 -3.83 -1.50
C ILE A 77 2.36 -3.55 -2.60
N CYS A 78 2.52 -2.27 -2.92
CA CYS A 78 3.41 -1.83 -3.98
C CYS A 78 4.64 -1.14 -3.42
N THR A 79 5.80 -1.45 -3.98
CA THR A 79 7.06 -0.70 -3.82
C THR A 79 7.50 -0.15 -5.17
N LEU A 80 8.65 0.51 -5.25
CA LEU A 80 9.16 1.00 -6.53
C LEU A 80 9.41 -0.16 -7.53
N THR A 81 9.96 -1.28 -7.06
CA THR A 81 10.28 -2.43 -7.92
C THR A 81 9.25 -3.56 -7.89
N ARG A 82 8.14 -3.40 -7.15
CA ARG A 82 7.01 -4.34 -7.11
C ARG A 82 5.69 -3.61 -7.31
N GLY A 83 5.06 -3.82 -8.47
CA GLY A 83 3.82 -3.14 -8.85
C GLY A 83 3.98 -1.71 -9.38
N GLY A 84 5.16 -1.10 -9.20
CA GLY A 84 5.49 0.23 -9.71
C GLY A 84 6.09 0.18 -11.11
N VAL A 85 7.42 0.15 -11.17
CA VAL A 85 8.17 0.16 -12.45
C VAL A 85 8.23 -1.24 -13.06
N LYS A 86 8.33 -2.27 -12.22
CA LYS A 86 8.51 -3.68 -12.60
C LYS A 86 7.83 -4.58 -11.57
N GLY A 87 7.67 -5.85 -11.94
CA GLY A 87 7.30 -6.94 -11.04
C GLY A 87 5.85 -6.89 -10.54
N GLU A 88 5.39 -8.04 -10.05
CA GLU A 88 4.11 -8.16 -9.37
C GLU A 88 4.17 -7.50 -7.98
N PRO A 89 3.07 -6.88 -7.52
CA PRO A 89 2.96 -6.42 -6.14
C PRO A 89 3.02 -7.60 -5.16
N ILE A 90 3.29 -7.31 -3.89
CA ILE A 90 3.11 -8.31 -2.85
C ILE A 90 1.62 -8.50 -2.60
N LEU A 91 1.19 -9.77 -2.62
CA LEU A 91 -0.20 -10.15 -2.44
C LEU A 91 -0.41 -10.66 -1.01
N VAL A 92 -1.37 -10.08 -0.31
CA VAL A 92 -1.78 -10.50 1.03
C VAL A 92 -3.25 -10.88 0.99
N GLY A 93 -3.60 -12.11 1.35
CA GLY A 93 -5.00 -12.56 1.37
C GLY A 93 -5.84 -11.79 2.39
N LYS A 94 -7.07 -11.45 2.03
CA LYS A 94 -8.06 -10.89 2.97
C LYS A 94 -8.71 -12.01 3.76
N ASN A 95 -8.54 -11.99 5.08
CA ASN A 95 -9.10 -12.97 5.99
C ASN A 95 -9.27 -12.37 7.40
N SER A 96 -9.71 -13.18 8.36
CA SER A 96 -9.96 -12.78 9.75
C SER A 96 -8.72 -12.32 10.52
N VAL A 97 -7.52 -12.59 10.02
CA VAL A 97 -6.24 -12.19 10.62
C VAL A 97 -5.55 -11.06 9.83
N SER A 98 -6.26 -10.43 8.90
CA SER A 98 -5.79 -9.26 8.15
C SER A 98 -6.60 -8.02 8.52
N SER A 99 -5.94 -6.87 8.69
CA SER A 99 -6.60 -5.62 9.07
C SER A 99 -5.97 -4.42 8.37
N ALA A 100 -6.81 -3.59 7.75
CA ALA A 100 -6.40 -2.36 7.08
C ALA A 100 -6.78 -1.14 7.91
N THR A 101 -5.80 -0.25 8.14
CA THR A 101 -6.04 1.10 8.68
C THR A 101 -5.92 2.10 7.55
N TYR A 102 -6.91 2.97 7.43
CA TYR A 102 -7.00 3.94 6.36
C TYR A 102 -6.34 5.27 6.71
N PHE A 103 -5.95 6.03 5.70
CA PHE A 103 -5.69 7.45 5.88
C PHE A 103 -6.95 8.14 6.44
N SER A 104 -6.76 9.19 7.23
CA SER A 104 -7.85 9.97 7.81
C SER A 104 -8.26 11.07 6.86
N ASP A 105 -9.57 11.25 6.68
CA ASP A 105 -10.15 12.43 6.05
C ASP A 105 -10.04 13.59 7.03
N ASN A 106 -8.91 14.29 7.06
CA ASN A 106 -8.87 15.59 7.74
C ASN A 106 -9.57 16.62 6.85
N VAL A 107 -10.90 16.57 6.81
CA VAL A 107 -11.75 17.70 6.42
C VAL A 107 -12.15 18.38 7.72
N ASN A 108 -11.24 19.20 8.27
CA ASN A 108 -11.67 20.22 9.21
C ASN A 108 -12.42 21.26 8.40
N ASN A 109 -13.75 21.24 8.56
CA ASN A 109 -14.68 22.26 8.10
C ASN A 109 -14.45 23.57 8.87
#